data_AF-A0A2R6MKA6-F1
#
_entry.id   AF-A0A2R6MKA6-F1
#
_cell.length_a   1.000
_cell.length_b   1.000
_cell.length_c   1.000
_cell.angle_alpha   90.00
_cell.angle_beta   90.00
_cell.angle_gamma   90.00
#
_symmetry.space_group_name_H-M   'P 1'
#
loop_
_entity.id
_entity.type
_entity.pdbx_description
1 polymer ?
#
loop_
_entity_poly.entity_id
_entity_poly.type
_entity_poly.pdbx_seq_one_letter_code
_entity_poly.pdbx_strand_id
1 'polypeptide(L)'
;MGPFGGSVVVAPGSALPALGFVLGGIALGTVSGLVPGLHANNFALLLAAAAPGVPGPALYVGVAMLAAGVTHTFLDVVPALALGVPDAAMAASALPGHRLVIEGRGREALRLSALGSGLAVAFAVPLAIPMTRVMTTVYPTVRAHLPLALGGVAVFLVVTERSNASRIGGVLAFLLSAGLGLLTLDIDPSAPLAAGGMLMPLFAGLFGAPVLIEAIDGAGVPEQADAAVTTPRRTIGATALVGT
;
A
#
# COMPACT_ATOMS: atom_id res chain seq x y z
N MET A 1 12.88 31.34 -18.35
CA MET A 1 13.71 30.17 -17.98
C MET A 1 12.79 28.97 -17.89
N GLY A 2 12.97 27.96 -18.74
CA GLY A 2 12.10 26.78 -18.76
C GLY A 2 12.31 25.90 -17.52
N PRO A 3 11.27 25.20 -17.03
CA PRO A 3 11.35 24.39 -15.81
C PRO A 3 12.22 23.13 -15.90
N PHE A 4 12.89 22.89 -17.03
CA PHE A 4 13.68 21.69 -17.30
C PHE A 4 15.04 21.99 -17.94
N GLY A 5 15.72 23.04 -17.47
CA GLY A 5 17.16 23.20 -17.68
C GLY A 5 17.97 22.23 -16.81
N GLY A 6 17.64 20.93 -16.83
CA GLY A 6 18.41 19.90 -16.12
C GLY A 6 19.57 19.48 -16.99
N SER A 7 20.75 20.10 -16.82
CA SER A 7 21.97 19.40 -17.19
C SER A 7 22.01 18.11 -16.39
N VAL A 8 22.38 16.98 -17.02
CA VAL A 8 22.74 15.76 -16.27
C VAL A 8 24.03 16.09 -15.55
N VAL A 9 23.90 16.73 -14.38
CA VAL A 9 25.02 17.03 -13.50
C VAL A 9 25.38 15.70 -12.84
N VAL A 10 26.48 15.11 -13.28
CA VAL A 10 27.11 14.00 -12.56
C VAL A 10 27.62 14.58 -11.25
N ALA A 11 26.80 14.50 -10.20
CA ALA A 11 27.10 14.96 -8.85
C ALA A 11 27.31 13.75 -7.92
N PRO A 12 28.47 13.08 -7.97
CA PRO A 12 28.70 11.84 -7.24
C PRO A 12 28.54 12.02 -5.72
N GLY A 13 28.82 13.22 -5.19
CA GLY A 13 28.66 13.55 -3.77
C GLY A 13 27.21 13.52 -3.27
N SER A 14 26.21 13.71 -4.14
CA SER A 14 24.78 13.56 -3.77
C SER A 14 24.19 12.25 -4.29
N ALA A 15 24.68 11.75 -5.42
CA ALA A 15 24.19 10.50 -6.03
C ALA A 15 24.53 9.26 -5.19
N LEU A 16 25.74 9.17 -4.62
CA LEU A 16 26.14 8.01 -3.81
C LEU A 16 25.32 7.88 -2.51
N PRO A 17 25.13 8.94 -1.70
CA PRO A 17 24.23 8.88 -0.55
C PRO A 17 22.80 8.54 -0.95
N ALA A 18 22.26 9.18 -2.00
CA ALA A 18 20.91 8.90 -2.46
C ALA A 18 20.74 7.41 -2.84
N LEU A 19 21.70 6.84 -3.58
CA LEU A 19 21.69 5.42 -3.91
C LEU A 19 21.74 4.53 -2.67
N GLY A 20 22.57 4.87 -1.68
CA GLY A 20 22.63 4.16 -0.40
C GLY A 20 21.29 4.12 0.33
N PHE A 21 20.60 5.27 0.39
CA PHE A 21 19.25 5.36 0.98
C PHE A 21 18.20 4.59 0.17
N VAL A 22 18.27 4.61 -1.17
CA VAL A 22 17.39 3.80 -2.03
C VAL A 22 17.61 2.31 -1.75
N LEU A 23 18.85 1.84 -1.72
CA LEU A 23 19.17 0.43 -1.46
C LEU A 23 18.75 0.01 -0.05
N GLY A 24 18.95 0.87 0.95
CA GLY A 24 18.46 0.64 2.31
C GLY A 24 16.93 0.55 2.36
N GLY A 25 16.24 1.44 1.64
CA GLY A 25 14.79 1.39 1.48
C GLY A 25 14.32 0.09 0.83
N ILE A 26 14.94 -0.32 -0.28
CA ILE A 26 14.65 -1.61 -0.94
C ILE A 26 14.83 -2.79 0.02
N ALA A 27 15.92 -2.79 0.80
CA ALA A 27 16.15 -3.85 1.78
C ALA A 27 15.06 -3.90 2.85
N LEU A 28 14.69 -2.75 3.44
CA LEU A 28 13.61 -2.66 4.41
C LEU A 28 12.26 -3.07 3.83
N GLY A 29 11.95 -2.63 2.61
CA GLY A 29 10.73 -3.00 1.88
C GLY A 29 10.69 -4.49 1.52
N THR A 30 11.83 -5.10 1.23
CA THR A 30 11.95 -6.54 0.96
C THR A 30 11.67 -7.34 2.23
N VAL A 31 12.28 -6.96 3.35
CA VAL A 31 12.01 -7.59 4.64
C VAL A 31 10.54 -7.43 4.98
N SER A 32 10.00 -6.22 4.93
CA SER A 32 8.62 -5.96 5.35
C SER A 32 7.58 -6.61 4.43
N GLY A 33 7.79 -6.60 3.12
CA GLY A 33 6.85 -7.21 2.16
C GLY A 33 6.85 -8.74 2.20
N LEU A 34 7.93 -9.37 2.66
CA LEU A 34 7.97 -10.83 2.83
C LEU A 34 7.54 -11.29 4.22
N VAL A 35 7.32 -10.37 5.16
CA VAL A 35 6.82 -10.69 6.50
C VAL A 35 5.29 -10.84 6.47
N PRO A 36 4.76 -12.02 6.83
CA PRO A 36 3.33 -12.24 7.00
C PRO A 36 2.63 -11.21 7.88
N GLY A 37 1.45 -10.75 7.46
CA GLY A 37 0.58 -9.88 8.26
C GLY A 37 1.08 -8.44 8.44
N LEU A 38 2.23 -8.09 7.86
CA LEU A 38 2.71 -6.71 7.86
C LEU A 38 2.17 -5.98 6.63
N HIS A 39 1.26 -5.02 6.85
CA HIS A 39 0.70 -4.18 5.80
C HIS A 39 1.52 -2.92 5.54
N ALA A 40 1.40 -2.39 4.32
CA ALA A 40 2.06 -1.16 3.89
C ALA A 40 1.77 0.02 4.83
N ASN A 41 0.53 0.14 5.34
CA ASN A 41 0.16 1.23 6.26
C ASN A 41 0.87 1.11 7.62
N ASN A 42 0.95 -0.10 8.18
CA ASN A 42 1.65 -0.35 9.44
C ASN A 42 3.14 -0.12 9.27
N PHE A 43 3.69 -0.57 8.14
CA PHE A 43 5.08 -0.35 7.80
C PHE A 43 5.40 1.14 7.62
N ALA A 44 4.53 1.92 6.97
CA ALA A 44 4.70 3.36 6.83
C ALA A 44 4.73 4.09 8.19
N LEU A 45 3.86 3.70 9.12
CA LEU A 45 3.88 4.23 10.50
C LEU A 45 5.17 3.86 11.23
N LEU A 46 5.65 2.62 11.11
CA LEU A 46 6.93 2.18 11.67
C LEU A 46 8.11 2.97 11.10
N LEU A 47 8.14 3.19 9.79
CA LEU A 47 9.16 3.99 9.14
C LEU A 47 9.11 5.46 9.59
N ALA A 48 7.91 6.03 9.71
CA ALA A 48 7.74 7.38 10.24
C ALA A 48 8.21 7.49 11.70
N ALA A 49 8.05 6.43 12.50
CA ALA A 49 8.56 6.35 13.86
C ALA A 49 10.07 6.23 13.97
N ALA A 50 10.69 5.50 13.06
CA ALA A 50 12.14 5.39 12.99
C ALA A 50 12.79 6.65 12.38
N ALA A 51 12.10 7.40 11.53
CA ALA A 51 12.66 8.47 10.72
C ALA A 51 13.46 9.54 11.52
N PRO A 52 13.01 10.04 12.70
CA PRO A 52 13.79 11.00 13.48
C PRO A 52 15.13 10.47 14.00
N GLY A 53 15.28 9.15 14.13
CA GLY A 53 16.50 8.50 14.59
C GLY A 53 17.51 8.19 13.47
N VAL A 54 17.15 8.41 12.20
CA VAL A 54 18.02 8.11 11.06
C VAL A 54 18.90 9.33 10.74
N PRO A 55 20.23 9.21 10.80
CA PRO A 55 21.12 10.32 10.44
C PRO A 55 21.06 10.58 8.93
N GLY A 56 20.79 11.83 8.54
CA GLY A 56 20.87 12.26 7.15
C GLY A 56 19.89 13.38 6.80
N PRO A 57 20.00 13.96 5.59
CA PRO A 57 19.01 14.90 5.08
C PRO A 57 17.63 14.27 5.00
N ALA A 58 16.59 15.01 5.42
CA ALA A 58 15.19 14.55 5.37
C ALA A 58 14.76 14.07 3.98
N LEU A 59 15.32 14.67 2.92
CA LEU A 59 15.10 14.23 1.54
C LEU A 59 15.52 12.77 1.33
N TYR A 60 16.71 12.37 1.79
CA TYR A 60 17.21 11.01 1.58
C TYR A 60 16.44 9.99 2.43
N VAL A 61 16.04 10.37 3.65
CA VAL A 61 15.13 9.55 4.48
C VAL A 61 13.79 9.35 3.75
N GLY A 62 13.21 10.42 3.20
CA GLY A 62 11.98 10.32 2.40
C GLY A 62 12.14 9.45 1.15
N VAL A 63 13.28 9.53 0.46
CA VAL A 63 13.61 8.64 -0.68
C VAL A 63 13.69 7.18 -0.24
N ALA A 64 14.31 6.88 0.90
CA ALA A 64 14.35 5.52 1.45
C ALA A 64 12.96 5.02 1.82
N MET A 65 12.11 5.86 2.45
CA MET A 65 10.74 5.50 2.79
C MET A 65 9.88 5.20 1.56
N LEU A 66 10.02 6.00 0.49
CA LEU A 66 9.33 5.75 -0.78
C LEU A 66 9.82 4.46 -1.43
N ALA A 67 11.14 4.24 -1.50
CA ALA A 67 11.70 3.01 -2.04
C ALA A 67 11.25 1.77 -1.25
N ALA A 68 11.19 1.88 0.08
CA ALA A 68 10.71 0.83 0.96
C ALA A 68 9.22 0.53 0.75
N GLY A 69 8.37 1.56 0.69
CA GLY A 69 6.94 1.41 0.45
C GLY A 69 6.63 0.76 -0.90
N VAL A 70 7.27 1.22 -1.98
CA VAL A 70 7.08 0.64 -3.32
C VAL A 70 7.54 -0.83 -3.33
N THR A 71 8.72 -1.12 -2.79
CA THR A 71 9.25 -2.49 -2.73
C THR A 71 8.34 -3.41 -1.91
N HIS A 72 7.83 -2.94 -0.78
CA HIS A 72 6.87 -3.67 0.06
C HIS A 72 5.63 -4.07 -0.75
N THR A 73 4.98 -3.11 -1.43
CA THR A 73 3.76 -3.37 -2.21
C THR A 73 3.94 -4.30 -3.40
N PHE A 74 5.18 -4.51 -3.84
CA PHE A 74 5.48 -5.47 -4.91
C PHE A 74 5.67 -6.89 -4.37
N LEU A 75 5.92 -7.04 -3.07
CA LEU A 75 6.31 -8.30 -2.45
C LEU A 75 5.28 -8.83 -1.45
N ASP A 76 4.43 -7.97 -0.88
CA ASP A 76 3.37 -8.34 0.08
C ASP A 76 2.32 -9.32 -0.48
N VAL A 77 2.20 -9.39 -1.80
CA VAL A 77 1.43 -10.43 -2.51
C VAL A 77 1.95 -11.84 -2.23
N VAL A 78 3.25 -12.02 -1.98
CA VAL A 78 3.88 -13.32 -1.77
C VAL A 78 3.34 -14.00 -0.51
N PRO A 79 3.48 -13.40 0.71
CA PRO A 79 2.89 -13.99 1.91
C PRO A 79 1.36 -14.04 1.84
N ALA A 80 0.69 -13.06 1.21
CA ALA A 80 -0.77 -13.07 1.08
C ALA A 80 -1.28 -14.29 0.30
N LEU A 81 -0.64 -14.64 -0.81
CA LEU A 81 -0.99 -15.84 -1.59
C LEU A 81 -0.55 -17.14 -0.90
N ALA A 82 0.59 -17.12 -0.22
CA ALA A 82 1.16 -18.31 0.44
C ALA A 82 0.45 -18.68 1.75
N LEU A 83 -0.17 -17.73 2.45
CA LEU A 83 -0.90 -18.02 3.68
C LEU A 83 -2.38 -18.26 3.44
N GLY A 84 -2.89 -17.89 2.27
CA GLY A 84 -4.29 -18.09 1.91
C GLY A 84 -5.27 -17.28 2.76
N VAL A 85 -4.76 -16.39 3.62
CA VAL A 85 -5.54 -15.50 4.48
C VAL A 85 -5.67 -14.15 3.76
N PRO A 86 -6.85 -13.78 3.26
CA PRO A 86 -7.07 -12.45 2.75
C PRO A 86 -7.02 -11.47 3.91
N ASP A 87 -6.14 -10.46 3.83
CA ASP A 87 -6.38 -9.24 4.60
C ASP A 87 -7.72 -8.63 4.15
N ALA A 88 -8.58 -8.26 5.10
CA ALA A 88 -9.88 -7.67 4.82
C ALA A 88 -9.77 -6.39 3.95
N ALA A 89 -8.68 -5.62 4.07
CA ALA A 89 -8.42 -4.47 3.20
C ALA A 89 -7.94 -4.87 1.80
N MET A 90 -7.35 -6.05 1.66
CA MET A 90 -6.97 -6.66 0.38
C MET A 90 -8.02 -7.61 -0.17
N ALA A 91 -9.16 -7.83 0.49
CA ALA A 91 -10.12 -8.87 0.09
C ALA A 91 -10.56 -8.77 -1.39
N ALA A 92 -10.68 -7.54 -1.91
CA ALA A 92 -11.03 -7.32 -3.32
C ALA A 92 -9.92 -7.69 -4.32
N SER A 93 -8.64 -7.51 -3.96
CA SER A 93 -7.47 -7.82 -4.81
C SER A 93 -6.90 -9.22 -4.55
N ALA A 94 -7.04 -9.72 -3.32
CA ALA A 94 -6.65 -11.04 -2.88
C ALA A 94 -7.60 -12.13 -3.43
N LEU A 95 -8.91 -11.85 -3.58
CA LEU A 95 -9.87 -12.85 -4.11
C LEU A 95 -9.45 -13.42 -5.47
N PRO A 96 -9.10 -12.60 -6.49
CA PRO A 96 -8.63 -13.12 -7.77
C PRO A 96 -7.36 -13.95 -7.66
N GLY A 97 -6.36 -13.49 -6.90
CA GLY A 97 -5.10 -14.20 -6.70
C GLY A 97 -5.28 -15.52 -5.93
N HIS A 98 -6.13 -15.51 -4.91
CA HIS A 98 -6.44 -16.68 -4.10
C HIS A 98 -7.21 -17.73 -4.89
N ARG A 99 -8.13 -17.33 -5.77
CA ARG A 99 -8.77 -18.26 -6.73
C ARG A 99 -7.74 -18.97 -7.60
N LEU A 100 -6.73 -18.25 -8.11
CA LEU A 100 -5.63 -18.86 -8.86
C LEU A 100 -4.84 -19.85 -8.00
N VAL A 101 -4.55 -19.53 -6.73
CA VAL A 101 -3.86 -20.44 -5.81
C VAL A 101 -4.66 -21.72 -5.56
N ILE A 102 -5.97 -21.61 -5.35
CA ILE A 102 -6.89 -22.76 -5.19
C ILE A 102 -6.92 -23.62 -6.47
N GLU A 103 -6.87 -22.99 -7.65
CA GLU A 103 -6.77 -23.66 -8.95
C GLU A 103 -5.38 -24.28 -9.23
N GLY A 104 -4.43 -24.20 -8.29
CA GLY A 104 -3.05 -24.68 -8.48
C GLY A 104 -2.18 -23.76 -9.34
N ARG A 105 -2.60 -22.52 -9.59
CA ARG A 105 -1.97 -21.52 -10.46
C ARG A 105 -1.32 -20.36 -9.69
N GLY A 106 -0.98 -20.54 -8.44
CA GLY A 106 -0.32 -19.54 -7.58
C GLY A 106 1.01 -19.03 -8.15
N ARG A 107 1.78 -19.88 -8.86
CA ARG A 107 3.01 -19.43 -9.54
C ARG A 107 2.71 -18.49 -10.72
N GLU A 108 1.61 -18.71 -11.43
CA GLU A 108 1.13 -17.76 -12.44
C GLU A 108 0.66 -16.46 -11.78
N ALA A 109 -0.07 -16.53 -10.67
CA ALA A 109 -0.53 -15.36 -9.92
C ALA A 109 0.64 -14.45 -9.51
N LEU A 110 1.74 -15.03 -9.01
CA LEU A 110 2.97 -14.29 -8.69
C LEU A 110 3.59 -13.60 -9.91
N ARG A 111 3.64 -14.29 -11.06
CA ARG A 111 4.16 -13.68 -12.30
C ARG A 111 3.25 -12.58 -12.84
N LEU A 112 1.93 -12.75 -12.75
CA LEU A 112 0.96 -11.74 -13.13
C LEU A 112 1.09 -10.49 -12.24
N SER A 113 1.28 -10.67 -10.94
CA SER A 113 1.54 -9.56 -10.02
C SER A 113 2.86 -8.84 -10.36
N ALA A 114 3.95 -9.57 -10.56
CA ALA A 114 5.24 -8.99 -10.95
C ALA A 114 5.17 -8.25 -12.30
N LEU A 115 4.47 -8.80 -13.30
CA LEU A 115 4.22 -8.14 -14.59
C LEU A 115 3.38 -6.87 -14.40
N GLY A 116 2.33 -6.93 -13.58
CA GLY A 116 1.49 -5.78 -13.24
C GLY A 116 2.29 -4.66 -12.61
N SER A 117 3.12 -4.97 -11.61
CA SER A 117 4.02 -4.02 -10.94
C SER A 117 5.03 -3.40 -11.91
N GLY A 118 5.63 -4.20 -12.79
CA GLY A 118 6.55 -3.70 -13.82
C GLY A 118 5.88 -2.75 -14.82
N LEU A 119 4.67 -3.09 -15.28
CA LEU A 119 3.88 -2.22 -16.16
C LEU A 119 3.42 -0.95 -15.44
N ALA A 120 3.03 -1.05 -14.17
CA ALA A 120 2.67 0.10 -13.35
C ALA A 120 3.83 1.11 -13.27
N VAL A 121 5.07 0.65 -13.07
CA VAL A 121 6.24 1.55 -13.15
C VAL A 121 6.38 2.18 -14.54
N ALA A 122 6.24 1.38 -15.60
CA ALA A 122 6.38 1.86 -16.98
C ALA A 122 5.35 2.95 -17.34
N PHE A 123 4.13 2.87 -16.79
CA PHE A 123 3.08 3.86 -16.98
C PHE A 123 3.16 5.02 -15.96
N ALA A 124 3.56 4.76 -14.72
CA ALA A 124 3.59 5.74 -13.65
C ALA A 124 4.71 6.77 -13.87
N VAL A 125 5.89 6.35 -14.34
CA VAL A 125 7.01 7.26 -14.60
C VAL A 125 6.65 8.40 -15.57
N PRO A 126 6.10 8.15 -16.77
CA PRO A 126 5.68 9.22 -17.67
C PRO A 126 4.49 10.01 -17.13
N LEU A 127 3.59 9.36 -16.38
CA LEU A 127 2.41 10.03 -15.80
C LEU A 127 2.74 10.87 -14.55
N ALA A 128 3.86 10.62 -13.88
CA ALA A 128 4.24 11.27 -12.63
C ALA A 128 4.32 12.79 -12.77
N ILE A 129 4.91 13.31 -13.85
CA ILE A 129 5.05 14.74 -14.10
C ILE A 129 3.69 15.43 -14.34
N PRO A 130 2.87 15.02 -15.33
CA PRO A 130 1.57 15.65 -15.53
C PRO A 130 0.67 15.49 -14.30
N MET A 131 0.67 14.33 -13.64
CA MET A 131 -0.12 14.10 -12.43
C MET A 131 0.31 15.03 -11.30
N THR A 132 1.62 15.20 -11.08
CA THR A 132 2.13 16.13 -10.06
C THR A 132 1.69 17.55 -10.35
N ARG A 133 1.74 18.01 -11.60
CA ARG A 133 1.24 19.35 -11.96
C ARG A 133 -0.23 19.50 -11.64
N VAL A 134 -1.06 18.55 -12.08
CA VAL A 134 -2.51 18.55 -11.79
C VAL A 134 -2.74 18.58 -10.28
N MET A 135 -2.08 17.72 -9.52
CA MET A 135 -2.22 17.66 -8.06
C MET A 135 -1.79 18.95 -7.38
N THR A 136 -0.67 19.57 -7.79
CA THR A 136 -0.25 20.86 -7.20
C THR A 136 -1.25 21.99 -7.45
N THR A 137 -2.01 21.94 -8.55
CA THR A 137 -3.07 22.91 -8.86
C THR A 137 -4.38 22.60 -8.13
N VAL A 138 -4.76 21.32 -8.05
CA VAL A 138 -6.07 20.88 -7.54
C VAL A 138 -6.07 20.68 -6.02
N TYR A 139 -4.94 20.25 -5.45
CA TYR A 139 -4.81 19.91 -4.03
C TYR A 139 -5.24 21.03 -3.07
N PRO A 140 -4.94 22.32 -3.28
CA PRO A 140 -5.43 23.38 -2.41
C PRO A 140 -6.96 23.42 -2.31
N THR A 141 -7.66 23.22 -3.44
CA THR A 141 -9.13 23.17 -3.48
C THR A 141 -9.66 21.94 -2.77
N VAL A 142 -9.06 20.77 -3.01
CA VAL A 142 -9.45 19.53 -2.31
C VAL A 142 -9.26 19.68 -0.81
N ARG A 143 -8.11 20.23 -0.38
CA ARG A 143 -7.81 20.47 1.03
C ARG A 143 -8.80 21.43 1.69
N ALA A 144 -9.21 22.50 1.00
CA ALA A 144 -10.20 23.44 1.51
C ALA A 144 -11.60 22.81 1.69
N HIS A 145 -11.93 21.78 0.91
CA HIS A 145 -13.23 21.11 0.94
C HIS A 145 -13.14 19.64 1.40
N LEU A 146 -12.07 19.29 2.12
CA LEU A 146 -11.77 17.92 2.48
C LEU A 146 -12.90 17.23 3.27
N PRO A 147 -13.59 17.88 4.24
CA PRO A 147 -14.74 17.28 4.91
C PRO A 147 -15.90 16.95 3.96
N LEU A 148 -16.14 17.81 2.96
CA LEU A 148 -17.19 17.58 1.96
C LEU A 148 -16.79 16.44 1.00
N ALA A 149 -15.52 16.38 0.61
CA ALA A 149 -15.02 15.30 -0.23
C ALA A 149 -15.14 13.93 0.48
N LEU A 150 -14.66 13.83 1.72
CA LEU A 150 -14.74 12.60 2.52
C LEU A 150 -16.19 12.23 2.85
N GLY A 151 -17.02 13.21 3.24
CA GLY A 151 -18.44 13.01 3.48
C GLY A 151 -19.18 12.53 2.23
N GLY A 152 -18.86 13.10 1.07
CA GLY A 152 -19.40 12.68 -0.23
C GLY A 152 -19.04 11.24 -0.58
N VAL A 153 -17.78 10.83 -0.37
CA VAL A 153 -17.36 9.43 -0.57
C VAL A 153 -18.09 8.50 0.40
N ALA A 154 -18.20 8.86 1.68
CA ALA A 154 -18.92 8.04 2.67
C ALA A 154 -20.40 7.87 2.28
N VAL A 155 -21.07 8.96 1.89
CA VAL A 155 -22.47 8.90 1.41
C VAL A 155 -22.57 8.06 0.15
N PHE A 156 -21.66 8.22 -0.81
CA PHE A 156 -21.64 7.44 -2.04
C PHE A 156 -21.53 5.93 -1.75
N LEU A 157 -20.58 5.53 -0.89
CA LEU A 157 -20.41 4.13 -0.48
C LEU A 157 -21.68 3.57 0.17
N VAL A 158 -22.30 4.32 1.08
CA VAL A 158 -23.54 3.90 1.72
C VAL A 158 -24.70 3.80 0.71
N VAL A 159 -24.91 4.80 -0.13
CA VAL A 159 -26.08 4.83 -1.05
C VAL A 159 -25.98 3.75 -2.12
N THR A 160 -24.76 3.41 -2.55
CA THR A 160 -24.51 2.37 -3.57
C THR A 160 -24.66 0.94 -3.04
N GLU A 161 -24.84 0.75 -1.73
CA GLU A 161 -25.14 -0.57 -1.17
C GLU A 161 -26.45 -1.15 -1.70
N ARG A 162 -26.42 -2.46 -1.97
CA ARG A 162 -27.50 -3.18 -2.69
C ARG A 162 -28.75 -3.38 -1.82
N SER A 163 -28.61 -3.40 -0.50
CA SER A 163 -29.71 -3.71 0.42
C SER A 163 -29.81 -2.68 1.55
N ASN A 164 -31.01 -2.48 2.09
CA ASN A 164 -31.21 -1.59 3.24
C ASN A 164 -30.45 -2.08 4.48
N ALA A 165 -30.32 -3.40 4.67
CA ALA A 165 -29.52 -3.97 5.75
C ALA A 165 -28.03 -3.61 5.59
N SER A 166 -27.48 -3.74 4.38
CA SER A 166 -26.10 -3.34 4.06
C SER A 166 -25.88 -1.85 4.25
N ARG A 167 -26.86 -1.00 3.88
CA ARG A 167 -26.82 0.45 4.11
C ARG A 167 -26.72 0.79 5.60
N ILE A 168 -27.58 0.18 6.41
CA ILE A 168 -27.55 0.37 7.87
C ILE A 168 -26.21 -0.12 8.42
N GLY A 169 -25.74 -1.29 7.97
CA GLY A 169 -24.42 -1.80 8.33
C GLY A 169 -23.28 -0.84 7.99
N GLY A 170 -23.29 -0.26 6.78
CA GLY A 170 -22.29 0.71 6.34
C GLY A 170 -22.31 2.00 7.16
N VAL A 171 -23.51 2.52 7.48
CA VAL A 171 -23.64 3.69 8.37
C VAL A 171 -23.13 3.39 9.76
N LEU A 172 -23.50 2.24 10.34
CA LEU A 172 -23.04 1.84 11.66
C LEU A 172 -21.52 1.65 11.68
N ALA A 173 -20.95 0.99 10.68
CA ALA A 173 -19.51 0.80 10.56
C ALA A 173 -18.77 2.15 10.45
N PHE A 174 -19.30 3.08 9.66
CA PHE A 174 -18.76 4.44 9.55
C PHE A 174 -18.81 5.18 10.90
N LEU A 175 -19.95 5.16 11.59
CA LEU A 175 -20.13 5.83 12.87
C LEU A 175 -19.24 5.24 13.98
N LEU A 176 -19.11 3.91 14.02
CA LEU A 176 -18.22 3.24 14.97
C LEU A 176 -16.75 3.58 14.70
N SER A 177 -16.34 3.60 13.42
CA SER A 177 -14.98 3.97 13.03
C SER A 177 -14.68 5.44 13.33
N ALA A 178 -15.63 6.34 13.05
CA ALA A 178 -15.53 7.77 13.36
C ALA A 178 -15.46 8.00 14.88
N GLY A 179 -16.32 7.32 15.64
CA GLY A 179 -16.31 7.35 17.11
C GLY A 179 -15.00 6.85 17.69
N LEU A 180 -14.46 5.75 17.17
CA LEU A 180 -13.15 5.24 17.57
C LEU A 180 -12.05 6.28 17.33
N GLY A 181 -12.03 6.90 16.15
CA GLY A 181 -11.07 7.97 15.83
C GLY A 181 -11.18 9.17 16.77
N LEU A 182 -12.40 9.68 16.99
CA LEU A 182 -12.66 10.81 17.89
C LEU A 182 -12.24 10.53 19.34
N LEU A 183 -12.39 9.30 19.81
CA LEU A 183 -12.06 8.92 21.19
C LEU A 183 -10.58 8.64 21.42
N THR A 184 -9.81 8.35 20.36
CA THR A 184 -8.45 7.79 20.52
C THR A 184 -7.36 8.62 19.86
N LEU A 185 -7.61 9.34 18.76
CA LEU A 185 -6.54 9.98 17.99
C LEU A 185 -5.79 11.09 18.76
N ASP A 186 -6.45 11.77 19.70
CA ASP A 186 -5.85 12.83 20.53
C ASP A 186 -5.09 12.27 21.75
N ILE A 187 -5.07 10.96 21.96
CA ILE A 187 -4.33 10.33 23.05
C ILE A 187 -2.86 10.18 22.63
N ASP A 188 -1.94 10.63 23.48
CA ASP A 188 -0.49 10.47 23.30
C ASP A 188 0.06 9.43 24.30
N PRO A 189 0.08 8.14 23.94
CA PRO A 189 0.58 7.10 24.83
C PRO A 189 2.11 7.17 24.96
N SER A 190 2.63 6.98 26.17
CA SER A 190 4.06 6.79 26.41
C SER A 190 4.51 5.42 25.90
N ALA A 191 4.69 5.30 24.58
CA ALA A 191 5.09 4.07 23.90
C ALA A 191 6.59 4.05 23.55
N PRO A 192 7.24 2.88 23.50
CA PRO A 192 8.64 2.74 23.07
C PRO A 192 8.90 3.23 21.63
N LEU A 193 7.86 3.24 20.79
CA LEU A 193 7.87 3.73 19.42
C LEU A 193 7.01 4.99 19.35
N ALA A 194 7.62 6.15 19.64
CA ALA A 194 6.93 7.41 19.87
C ALA A 194 6.29 8.09 18.64
N ALA A 195 6.39 7.52 17.43
CA ALA A 195 5.67 8.08 16.28
C ALA A 195 4.56 7.18 15.76
N GLY A 196 3.48 7.85 15.36
CA GLY A 196 2.21 7.23 15.00
C GLY A 196 1.11 7.41 16.05
N GLY A 197 1.41 7.90 17.27
CA GLY A 197 0.41 8.10 18.33
C GLY A 197 -0.46 6.84 18.52
N MET A 198 -1.78 7.02 18.63
CA MET A 198 -2.72 5.90 18.67
C MET A 198 -2.94 5.16 17.34
N LEU A 199 -2.52 5.70 16.19
CA LEU A 199 -2.72 5.04 14.90
C LEU A 199 -1.97 3.71 14.80
N MET A 200 -0.76 3.65 15.35
CA MET A 200 0.06 2.44 15.28
C MET A 200 -0.55 1.26 16.04
N PRO A 201 -0.91 1.36 17.34
CA PRO A 201 -1.57 0.26 18.04
C PRO A 201 -2.96 -0.05 17.46
N LEU A 202 -3.71 0.94 16.97
CA LEU A 202 -5.01 0.71 16.34
C LEU A 202 -4.89 -0.11 15.05
N PHE A 203 -4.01 0.27 14.12
CA PHE A 203 -3.87 -0.48 12.88
C PHE A 203 -3.18 -1.85 13.08
N ALA A 204 -2.26 -1.96 14.03
CA ALA A 204 -1.69 -3.25 14.42
C ALA A 204 -2.78 -4.19 14.98
N GLY A 205 -3.66 -3.69 15.85
CA GLY A 205 -4.73 -4.49 16.46
C GLY A 205 -5.89 -4.82 15.53
N LEU A 206 -6.31 -3.86 14.69
CA LEU A 206 -7.47 -4.03 13.80
C LEU A 206 -7.14 -4.77 12.50
N PHE A 207 -5.89 -4.68 12.00
CA PHE A 207 -5.50 -5.27 10.71
C PHE A 207 -4.37 -6.28 10.83
N GLY A 208 -3.39 -6.06 11.70
CA GLY A 208 -2.25 -6.99 11.84
C GLY A 208 -2.59 -8.26 12.62
N ALA A 209 -3.17 -8.10 13.82
CA ALA A 209 -3.44 -9.23 14.72
C ALA A 209 -4.40 -10.29 14.14
N PRO A 210 -5.53 -9.94 13.49
CA PRO A 210 -6.44 -10.94 12.92
C PRO A 210 -5.77 -11.81 11.87
N VAL A 211 -4.95 -11.21 10.99
CA VAL A 211 -4.22 -11.94 9.94
C VAL A 211 -3.23 -12.93 10.54
N LEU A 212 -2.51 -12.53 11.59
CA LEU A 212 -1.58 -13.42 12.29
C LEU A 212 -2.30 -14.56 13.02
N ILE A 213 -3.47 -14.29 13.62
CA ILE A 213 -4.28 -15.33 14.28
C ILE A 213 -4.80 -16.34 13.25
N GLU A 214 -5.36 -15.86 12.14
CA GLU A 214 -5.91 -16.74 11.10
C GLU A 214 -4.81 -17.54 10.38
N ALA A 215 -3.59 -16.99 10.25
CA ALA A 215 -2.45 -17.71 9.70
C ALA A 215 -2.00 -18.91 10.56
N ILE A 216 -2.30 -18.91 11.87
CA ILE A 216 -1.97 -20.03 12.77
C ILE A 216 -2.86 -21.27 12.46
N ASP A 217 -4.11 -21.05 12.06
CA ASP A 217 -5.10 -22.10 11.80
C ASP A 217 -5.15 -22.56 10.33
N GLY A 218 -4.28 -22.02 9.47
CA GLY A 218 -4.30 -22.24 8.02
C GLY A 218 -3.94 -23.67 7.59
N ALA A 219 -4.72 -24.25 6.67
CA ALA A 219 -4.53 -25.60 6.13
C ALA A 219 -3.36 -25.76 5.12
N GLY A 220 -2.49 -24.76 4.98
CA GLY A 220 -1.39 -24.73 4.02
C GLY A 220 -1.82 -24.48 2.56
N VAL A 221 -0.84 -24.34 1.66
CA VAL A 221 -1.08 -24.09 0.22
C VAL A 221 -1.27 -25.43 -0.52
N PRO A 222 -2.32 -25.59 -1.37
CA PRO A 222 -2.46 -26.75 -2.25
C PRO A 222 -1.29 -26.92 -3.23
N GLU A 223 -1.16 -28.08 -3.87
CA GLU A 223 -0.13 -28.29 -4.90
C GLU A 223 -0.26 -27.29 -6.06
N GLN A 224 0.89 -26.79 -6.54
CA GLN A 224 0.95 -25.74 -7.56
C GLN A 224 1.59 -26.24 -8.84
N ALA A 225 0.91 -26.01 -9.96
CA ALA A 225 1.34 -26.25 -11.33
C ALA A 225 2.47 -25.28 -11.75
N ASP A 226 2.91 -25.39 -12.99
CA ASP A 226 3.99 -24.54 -13.51
C ASP A 226 3.62 -23.05 -13.53
N ALA A 227 4.61 -22.21 -13.84
CA ALA A 227 4.45 -20.77 -13.79
C ALA A 227 4.02 -20.15 -15.14
N ALA A 228 3.54 -20.92 -16.12
CA ALA A 228 3.16 -20.37 -17.42
C ALA A 228 2.05 -19.32 -17.28
N VAL A 229 2.21 -18.17 -17.95
CA VAL A 229 1.17 -17.14 -17.98
C VAL A 229 0.19 -17.49 -19.11
N THR A 230 -1.00 -17.92 -18.73
CA THR A 230 -2.08 -18.33 -19.64
C THR A 230 -3.01 -17.16 -19.99
N THR A 231 -2.97 -16.11 -19.18
CA THR A 231 -3.77 -14.89 -19.38
C THR A 231 -3.36 -14.14 -20.67
N PRO A 232 -4.31 -13.72 -21.53
CA PRO A 232 -3.99 -13.01 -22.77
C PRO A 232 -3.27 -11.68 -22.54
N ARG A 233 -2.24 -11.40 -23.36
CA ARG A 233 -1.41 -10.18 -23.28
C ARG A 233 -2.20 -8.87 -23.34
N ARG A 234 -3.28 -8.83 -24.14
CA ARG A 234 -4.15 -7.65 -24.25
C ARG A 234 -4.87 -7.35 -22.94
N THR A 235 -5.32 -8.38 -22.24
CA THR A 235 -5.97 -8.24 -20.94
C THR A 235 -5.00 -7.68 -19.92
N ILE A 236 -3.78 -8.22 -19.86
CA ILE A 236 -2.72 -7.75 -18.95
C ILE A 236 -2.41 -6.26 -19.18
N GLY A 237 -2.26 -5.85 -20.45
CA GLY A 237 -1.99 -4.45 -20.79
C GLY A 237 -3.14 -3.51 -20.44
N ALA A 238 -4.39 -3.90 -20.71
CA ALA A 238 -5.57 -3.10 -20.40
C ALA A 238 -5.76 -2.93 -18.88
N THR A 239 -5.60 -4.00 -18.11
CA THR A 239 -5.72 -3.95 -16.65
C THR A 239 -4.60 -3.11 -16.02
N ALA A 240 -3.37 -3.20 -16.54
CA ALA A 240 -2.27 -2.39 -16.06
C ALA A 240 -2.49 -0.89 -16.32
N LEU A 241 -3.02 -0.52 -17.49
CA LEU A 241 -3.31 0.88 -17.81
C LEU A 241 -4.41 1.47 -16.91
N VAL A 242 -5.46 0.70 -16.60
CA VAL A 242 -6.53 1.16 -15.70
C VAL A 242 -6.05 1.26 -14.25
N GLY A 243 -5.09 0.40 -13.87
CA GLY A 243 -4.54 0.34 -12.51
C GLY A 243 -3.39 1.31 -12.22
N THR A 244 -2.93 2.11 -13.19
CA THR A 244 -1.85 3.09 -13.00
C THR A 244 -2.37 4.51 -13.08
#